data_AF-A0A0V1JVM4-F1
#
_entry.id   AF-A0A0V1JVM4-F1
#
_cell.length_a   1.000
_cell.length_b   1.000
_cell.length_c   1.000
_cell.angle_alpha   90.00
_cell.angle_beta   90.00
_cell.angle_gamma   90.00
#
_symmetry.space_group_name_H-M   'P 1'
#
loop_
_entity.id
_entity.type
_entity.pdbx_description
1 polymer ?
#
loop_
_entity_poly.entity_id
_entity_poly.type
_entity_poly.pdbx_seq_one_letter_code
_entity_poly.pdbx_strand_id
1 'polypeptide(L)'
;LPKIKYLVIDEIDRMAEKQNFSEFSQLLEFLNGDENAIRKRQTLVFSATLSFVHPMPNRLLSKANAKPLSAEEKIENLISFLSMREKRKVIDLSSKHGLSSSLVESCLFCSTLEMKDTSLYYFLRHYPGRTLIFANSVNCVRRLKNLLTLLKFKVYFLHADVNQKKRLSNLENFTNNDDTILVATDVAARGLDIKNVQHVVHYQVPRTAETYIHRSGRTARLNQRGLSLMLVDKQDVNNFRRVCKTLRRGNWIQFL
;
A
#
# COMPACT_ATOMS: atom_id res chain seq x y z
N LEU A 1 21.60 18.33 14.13
CA LEU A 1 22.14 16.96 14.34
C LEU A 1 23.58 16.90 13.84
N PRO A 2 24.59 16.73 14.70
CA PRO A 2 25.99 16.70 14.26
C PRO A 2 26.25 15.50 13.33
N LYS A 3 26.78 15.80 12.13
CA LYS A 3 27.40 14.91 11.13
C LYS A 3 26.81 13.49 11.01
N ILE A 4 25.58 13.39 10.51
CA ILE A 4 24.99 12.10 10.08
C ILE A 4 25.82 11.52 8.93
N LYS A 5 26.47 10.39 9.17
CA LYS A 5 27.27 9.67 8.14
C LYS A 5 26.40 8.84 7.19
N TYR A 6 25.29 8.31 7.68
CA TYR A 6 24.38 7.44 6.92
C TYR A 6 22.94 7.88 7.13
N LEU A 7 22.21 8.08 6.04
CA LEU A 7 20.77 8.36 6.05
C LEU A 7 20.07 7.25 5.27
N VAL A 8 19.12 6.58 5.92
CA VAL A 8 18.28 5.57 5.28
C VAL A 8 16.85 6.09 5.23
N ILE A 9 16.28 6.10 4.04
CA ILE A 9 14.91 6.52 3.78
C ILE A 9 14.22 5.31 3.17
N ASP A 10 13.37 4.66 3.96
CA ASP A 10 12.58 3.51 3.53
C ASP A 10 11.14 3.95 3.21
N GLU A 11 10.48 3.24 2.30
CA GLU A 11 9.12 3.57 1.81
C GLU A 11 8.96 5.06 1.40
N ILE A 12 9.90 5.61 0.62
CA ILE A 12 9.87 7.04 0.22
C ILE A 12 8.60 7.43 -0.55
N ASP A 13 8.06 6.51 -1.33
CA ASP A 13 6.76 6.65 -2.00
C ASP A 13 5.60 6.86 -1.04
N ARG A 14 5.72 6.38 0.20
CA ARG A 14 4.77 6.61 1.29
C ARG A 14 5.06 7.88 2.08
N MET A 15 6.32 8.18 2.34
CA MET A 15 6.71 9.42 3.01
C MET A 15 6.36 10.66 2.16
N ALA A 16 6.37 10.51 0.84
CA ALA A 16 6.00 11.57 -0.10
C ALA A 16 4.49 11.75 -0.30
N GLU A 17 3.63 11.01 0.40
CA GLU A 17 2.17 11.23 0.35
C GLU A 17 1.79 12.58 0.97
N LYS A 18 0.76 13.26 0.42
CA LYS A 18 0.31 14.61 0.84
C LYS A 18 0.17 14.84 2.34
N GLN A 19 -0.17 13.82 3.13
CA GLN A 19 -0.36 13.95 4.58
C GLN A 19 0.97 14.07 5.33
N ASN A 20 2.03 13.44 4.85
CA ASN A 20 3.35 13.39 5.52
C ASN A 20 4.37 14.32 4.86
N PHE A 21 4.08 14.82 3.66
CA PHE A 21 5.04 15.55 2.83
C PHE A 21 5.60 16.80 3.50
N SER A 22 4.80 17.56 4.24
CA SER A 22 5.25 18.77 4.93
C SER A 22 6.26 18.47 6.05
N GLU A 23 5.96 17.49 6.90
CA GLU A 23 6.84 17.09 8.00
C GLU A 23 8.14 16.48 7.47
N PHE A 24 8.04 15.65 6.43
CA PHE A 24 9.20 15.07 5.78
C PHE A 24 10.10 16.12 5.14
N SER A 25 9.52 17.14 4.49
CA SER A 25 10.28 18.23 3.88
C SER A 25 11.02 19.07 4.92
N GLN A 26 10.35 19.42 6.03
CA GLN A 26 10.97 20.14 7.15
C GLN A 26 12.14 19.34 7.76
N LEU A 27 11.97 18.03 7.90
CA LEU A 27 13.02 17.15 8.39
C LEU A 27 14.20 17.11 7.42
N LEU A 28 13.95 16.99 6.12
CA LEU A 28 15.01 17.06 5.11
C LEU A 28 15.74 18.39 5.12
N GLU A 29 15.04 19.52 5.20
CA GLU A 29 15.64 20.85 5.31
C GLU A 29 16.55 20.95 6.54
N PHE A 30 16.07 20.50 7.71
CA PHE A 30 16.88 20.45 8.93
C PHE A 30 18.11 19.55 8.80
N LEU A 31 17.97 18.40 8.13
CA LEU A 31 19.06 17.45 7.89
C LEU A 31 20.06 17.91 6.83
N ASN A 32 19.64 18.80 5.92
CA ASN A 32 20.41 19.30 4.79
C ASN A 32 20.97 20.71 5.02
N GLY A 33 20.83 21.28 6.23
CA GLY A 33 21.36 22.60 6.57
C GLY A 33 22.90 22.75 6.52
N ASP A 34 23.65 21.65 6.40
CA ASP A 34 25.12 21.66 6.24
C ASP A 34 25.53 20.93 4.96
N GLU A 35 25.89 21.69 3.91
CA GLU A 35 26.32 21.15 2.61
C GLU A 35 27.55 20.22 2.73
N ASN A 36 28.47 20.52 3.65
CA ASN A 36 29.66 19.68 3.85
C ASN A 36 29.28 18.32 4.44
N ALA A 37 28.25 18.28 5.28
CA ALA A 37 27.71 17.03 5.80
C ALA A 37 27.04 16.21 4.68
N ILE A 38 26.26 16.83 3.78
CA ILE A 38 25.61 16.15 2.64
C ILE A 38 26.66 15.47 1.75
N ARG A 39 27.74 16.19 1.43
CA ARG A 39 28.85 15.67 0.59
C ARG A 39 29.59 14.50 1.22
N LYS A 40 29.51 14.32 2.55
CA LYS A 40 30.14 13.20 3.28
C LYS A 40 29.16 12.10 3.68
N ARG A 41 27.86 12.38 3.70
CA ARG A 41 26.78 11.43 4.03
C ARG A 41 26.46 10.45 2.91
N GLN A 42 26.36 9.17 3.23
CA GLN A 42 25.81 8.17 2.33
C GLN A 42 24.29 8.10 2.55
N THR A 43 23.51 8.30 1.49
CA THR A 43 22.05 8.22 1.53
C THR A 43 21.59 6.96 0.80
N LEU A 44 20.81 6.13 1.46
CA LEU A 44 20.14 4.95 0.92
C LEU A 44 18.65 5.25 0.86
N VAL A 45 18.04 5.03 -0.31
CA VAL A 45 16.62 5.27 -0.52
C VAL A 45 15.99 4.00 -1.06
N PHE A 46 14.90 3.58 -0.42
CA PHE A 46 14.11 2.43 -0.81
C PHE A 46 12.69 2.89 -1.14
N SER A 47 12.18 2.39 -2.27
CA SER A 47 10.82 2.65 -2.74
C SER A 47 10.26 1.38 -3.34
N ALA A 48 9.02 1.04 -3.01
CA ALA A 48 8.33 -0.09 -3.64
C ALA A 48 7.72 0.31 -4.99
N THR A 49 7.35 1.59 -5.13
CA THR A 49 6.80 2.17 -6.36
C THR A 49 7.54 3.46 -6.70
N LEU A 50 7.71 3.76 -7.99
CA LEU A 50 8.31 5.01 -8.45
C LEU A 50 7.27 6.12 -8.63
N SER A 51 6.14 6.03 -7.96
CA SER A 51 5.02 6.97 -8.12
C SER A 51 5.20 8.19 -7.22
N PHE A 52 5.57 9.31 -7.83
CA PHE A 52 5.28 10.63 -7.26
C PHE A 52 3.77 10.83 -7.27
N VAL A 53 3.13 10.66 -6.12
CA VAL A 53 1.69 10.80 -5.96
C VAL A 53 1.31 12.27 -6.10
N HIS A 54 0.81 12.59 -7.29
CA HIS A 54 0.24 13.85 -7.77
C HIS A 54 1.26 14.96 -8.02
N PRO A 55 1.16 15.69 -9.16
CA PRO A 55 1.74 17.02 -9.21
C PRO A 55 1.23 17.79 -7.99
N MET A 56 2.10 18.62 -7.39
CA MET A 56 1.71 19.62 -6.41
C MET A 56 0.37 20.22 -6.82
N PRO A 57 -0.58 20.50 -5.89
CA PRO A 57 -1.77 21.23 -6.26
C PRO A 57 -1.34 22.59 -6.79
N ASN A 58 -1.19 22.66 -8.12
CA ASN A 58 -0.99 23.88 -8.86
C ASN A 58 -2.32 24.63 -8.75
N ARG A 59 -2.50 25.33 -7.62
CA ARG A 59 -3.45 26.44 -7.53
C ARG A 59 -3.12 27.55 -8.54
N LEU A 60 -2.03 27.42 -9.29
CA LEU A 60 -1.54 28.45 -10.22
C LEU A 60 -1.31 27.98 -11.67
N LEU A 61 -1.56 26.72 -12.06
CA LEU A 61 -1.40 26.33 -13.47
C LEU A 61 -2.49 25.37 -13.93
N SER A 62 -3.42 25.92 -14.70
CA SER A 62 -4.20 25.25 -15.71
C SER A 62 -3.29 24.40 -16.62
N LYS A 63 -3.45 23.07 -16.58
CA LYS A 63 -3.15 22.18 -17.73
C LYS A 63 -3.65 20.79 -17.42
N ALA A 64 -4.86 20.48 -17.90
CA ALA A 64 -5.46 19.15 -17.89
C ALA A 64 -4.73 18.12 -18.79
N ASN A 65 -3.55 18.47 -19.34
CA ASN A 65 -2.83 17.71 -20.38
C ASN A 65 -1.33 17.50 -20.07
N ALA A 66 -0.90 17.53 -18.81
CA ALA A 66 0.50 17.19 -18.49
C ALA A 66 0.77 15.71 -18.81
N LYS A 67 1.74 15.46 -19.72
CA LYS A 67 2.19 14.11 -20.06
C LYS A 67 2.65 13.41 -18.76
N PRO A 68 2.27 12.14 -18.53
CA PRO A 68 2.76 11.40 -17.37
C PRO A 68 4.28 11.29 -17.45
N LEU A 69 4.96 11.69 -16.36
CA LEU A 69 6.42 11.61 -16.24
C LEU A 69 6.91 10.17 -16.46
N SER A 70 8.06 10.02 -17.13
CA SER A 70 8.74 8.73 -17.28
C SER A 70 9.27 8.22 -15.93
N ALA A 71 9.69 6.95 -15.87
CA ALA A 71 10.27 6.42 -14.64
C ALA A 71 11.60 7.11 -14.30
N GLU A 72 12.40 7.41 -15.32
CA GLU A 72 13.67 8.12 -15.22
C GLU A 72 13.48 9.55 -14.71
N GLU A 73 12.53 10.30 -15.30
CA GLU A 73 12.21 11.67 -14.86
C GLU A 73 11.72 11.70 -13.41
N LYS A 74 10.95 10.69 -12.99
CA LYS A 74 10.52 10.55 -11.60
C LYS A 74 11.71 10.29 -10.68
N ILE A 75 12.59 9.37 -11.04
CA ILE A 75 13.81 9.09 -10.28
C ILE A 75 14.64 10.38 -10.14
N GLU A 76 14.83 11.13 -11.22
CA GLU A 76 15.55 12.41 -11.19
C GLU A 76 14.91 13.45 -10.27
N ASN A 77 13.58 13.59 -10.31
CA ASN A 77 12.85 14.45 -9.37
C ASN A 77 13.06 14.01 -7.92
N LEU A 78 13.11 12.70 -7.65
CA LEU A 78 13.41 12.15 -6.32
C LEU A 78 14.79 12.55 -5.83
N ILE A 79 15.78 12.39 -6.71
CA ILE A 79 17.18 12.68 -6.42
C ILE A 79 17.39 14.15 -6.12
N SER A 80 16.76 15.01 -6.94
CA SER A 80 16.77 16.46 -6.76
C SER A 80 16.13 16.85 -5.42
N PHE A 81 14.93 16.31 -5.14
CA PHE A 81 14.20 16.57 -3.91
C PHE A 81 14.97 16.14 -2.64
N LEU A 82 15.67 15.01 -2.68
CA LEU A 82 16.44 14.50 -1.55
C LEU A 82 17.86 15.11 -1.43
N SER A 83 18.25 15.99 -2.35
CA SER A 83 19.62 16.55 -2.44
C SER A 83 20.70 15.45 -2.44
N MET A 84 20.47 14.37 -3.19
CA MET A 84 21.43 13.27 -3.30
C MET A 84 22.61 13.64 -4.20
N ARG A 85 23.75 12.96 -3.99
CA ARG A 85 24.96 13.17 -4.82
C ARG A 85 24.74 12.76 -6.27
N GLU A 86 25.44 13.42 -7.18
CA GLU A 86 25.42 13.11 -8.61
C GLU A 86 25.82 11.66 -8.89
N LYS A 87 26.94 11.20 -8.32
CA LYS A 87 27.42 9.81 -8.44
C LYS A 87 26.60 8.90 -7.54
N ARG A 88 25.70 8.14 -8.15
CA ARG A 88 24.74 7.25 -7.48
C ARG A 88 24.57 5.94 -8.25
N LYS A 89 24.13 4.91 -7.54
CA LYS A 89 23.72 3.63 -8.14
C LYS A 89 22.20 3.52 -8.00
N VAL A 90 21.50 3.38 -9.11
CA VAL A 90 20.08 3.03 -9.13
C VAL A 90 20.00 1.53 -9.37
N ILE A 91 19.33 0.82 -8.46
CA ILE A 91 19.10 -0.62 -8.57
C ILE A 91 17.60 -0.78 -8.70
N ASP A 92 17.14 -1.11 -9.91
CA ASP A 92 15.73 -1.42 -10.14
C ASP A 92 15.54 -2.95 -10.07
N LEU A 93 14.79 -3.38 -9.06
CA LEU A 93 14.40 -4.77 -8.84
C LEU A 93 12.91 -5.01 -9.18
N SER A 94 12.24 -4.00 -9.74
CA SER A 94 10.81 -4.06 -10.03
C SER A 94 10.53 -5.08 -11.13
N SER A 95 9.56 -5.97 -10.89
CA SER A 95 9.03 -6.81 -11.96
C SER A 95 8.22 -5.95 -12.94
N LYS A 96 8.05 -6.39 -14.19
CA LYS A 96 7.23 -5.70 -15.22
C LYS A 96 5.79 -5.40 -14.75
N HIS A 97 5.31 -6.09 -13.71
CA HIS A 97 3.95 -5.97 -13.17
C HIS A 97 3.88 -5.38 -11.75
N GLY A 98 5.02 -5.00 -11.15
CA GLY A 98 5.09 -4.41 -9.80
C GLY A 98 4.73 -5.36 -8.65
N LEU A 99 4.50 -6.64 -8.93
CA LEU A 99 4.14 -7.68 -7.96
C LEU A 99 4.95 -8.96 -8.20
N SER A 100 5.01 -9.82 -7.19
CA SER A 100 5.69 -11.12 -7.28
C SER A 100 5.04 -12.00 -8.36
N SER A 101 5.85 -12.77 -9.08
CA SER A 101 5.36 -13.78 -10.04
C SER A 101 4.61 -14.93 -9.36
N SER A 102 4.83 -15.16 -8.06
CA SER A 102 4.12 -16.17 -7.26
C SER A 102 2.77 -15.69 -6.74
N LEU A 103 2.40 -14.43 -7.01
CA LEU A 103 1.10 -13.86 -6.64
C LEU A 103 0.04 -14.22 -7.67
N VAL A 104 -1.02 -14.88 -7.21
CA VAL A 104 -2.26 -15.04 -7.96
C VAL A 104 -3.15 -13.85 -7.64
N GLU A 105 -3.66 -13.18 -8.67
CA GLU A 105 -4.56 -12.05 -8.53
C GLU A 105 -5.94 -12.44 -9.07
N SER A 106 -6.99 -12.09 -8.35
CA SER A 106 -8.38 -12.42 -8.70
C SER A 106 -9.33 -11.29 -8.35
N CYS A 107 -10.43 -11.18 -9.09
CA CYS A 107 -11.41 -10.12 -8.93
C CYS A 107 -12.83 -10.70 -9.02
N LEU A 108 -13.72 -10.26 -8.12
CA LEU A 108 -15.13 -10.64 -8.14
C LEU A 108 -16.01 -9.38 -8.15
N PHE A 109 -16.91 -9.31 -9.12
CA PHE A 109 -17.91 -8.25 -9.21
C PHE A 109 -19.13 -8.61 -8.36
N CYS A 110 -19.47 -7.73 -7.44
CA CYS A 110 -20.56 -7.89 -6.48
C CYS A 110 -21.62 -6.83 -6.78
N SER A 111 -22.80 -7.25 -7.23
CA SER A 111 -23.88 -6.33 -7.61
C SER A 111 -24.50 -5.61 -6.40
N THR A 112 -24.45 -6.24 -5.22
CA THR A 112 -24.97 -5.74 -3.94
C THR A 112 -23.96 -5.91 -2.82
N LEU A 113 -24.20 -5.22 -1.69
CA LEU A 113 -23.39 -5.40 -0.47
C LEU A 113 -23.52 -6.82 0.10
N GLU A 114 -24.72 -7.40 0.03
CA GLU A 114 -25.00 -8.76 0.49
C GLU A 114 -24.19 -9.80 -0.31
N MET A 115 -24.13 -9.66 -1.64
CA MET A 115 -23.30 -10.51 -2.48
C MET A 115 -21.82 -10.35 -2.13
N LYS A 116 -21.38 -9.13 -1.79
CA LYS A 116 -20.01 -8.85 -1.37
C LYS A 116 -19.65 -9.52 -0.05
N ASP A 117 -20.52 -9.39 0.96
CA ASP A 117 -20.37 -10.04 2.26
C ASP A 117 -20.42 -11.58 2.13
N THR A 118 -21.32 -12.10 1.29
CA THR A 118 -21.45 -13.55 1.01
C THR A 118 -20.23 -14.10 0.28
N SER A 119 -19.70 -13.36 -0.70
CA SER A 119 -18.48 -13.75 -1.43
C SER A 119 -17.27 -13.78 -0.51
N LEU A 120 -17.15 -12.81 0.40
CA LEU A 120 -16.12 -12.81 1.43
C LEU A 120 -16.27 -14.02 2.36
N TYR A 121 -17.49 -14.29 2.85
CA TYR A 121 -17.76 -15.44 3.71
C TYR A 121 -17.38 -16.76 3.04
N TYR A 122 -17.83 -16.97 1.79
CA TYR A 122 -17.52 -18.14 0.98
C TYR A 122 -16.01 -18.32 0.84
N PHE A 123 -15.32 -17.25 0.44
CA PHE A 123 -13.86 -17.26 0.30
C PHE A 123 -13.17 -17.69 1.61
N LEU A 124 -13.51 -17.06 2.74
CA LEU A 124 -12.90 -17.34 4.04
C LEU A 124 -13.19 -18.76 4.56
N ARG A 125 -14.30 -19.40 4.14
CA ARG A 125 -14.60 -20.79 4.53
C ARG A 125 -13.93 -21.83 3.64
N HIS A 126 -13.81 -21.57 2.34
CA HIS A 126 -13.23 -22.53 1.41
C HIS A 126 -11.71 -22.42 1.29
N TYR A 127 -11.13 -21.28 1.65
CA TYR A 127 -9.70 -21.03 1.60
C TYR A 127 -9.19 -20.64 3.00
N PRO A 128 -9.09 -21.60 3.96
CA PRO A 128 -8.53 -21.33 5.26
C PRO A 128 -7.08 -20.88 5.14
N GLY A 129 -6.70 -19.93 5.98
CA GLY A 129 -5.36 -19.38 5.98
C GLY A 129 -5.33 -17.97 6.56
N ARG A 130 -4.13 -17.51 6.88
CA ARG A 130 -3.90 -16.17 7.41
C ARG A 130 -4.30 -15.13 6.37
N THR A 131 -5.34 -14.37 6.68
CA THR A 131 -6.01 -13.48 5.72
C THR A 131 -5.97 -12.04 6.19
N LEU A 132 -5.45 -11.14 5.36
CA LEU A 132 -5.45 -9.69 5.58
C LEU A 132 -6.51 -9.03 4.70
N ILE A 133 -7.51 -8.42 5.31
CA ILE A 133 -8.62 -7.76 4.63
C ILE A 133 -8.44 -6.23 4.73
N PHE A 134 -8.33 -5.57 3.60
CA PHE A 134 -8.24 -4.11 3.52
C PHE A 134 -9.59 -3.46 3.25
N ALA A 135 -9.90 -2.42 4.03
CA ALA A 135 -11.01 -1.51 3.81
C ALA A 135 -10.51 -0.06 3.78
N ASN A 136 -11.25 0.82 3.08
CA ASN A 136 -10.90 2.22 2.90
C ASN A 136 -11.40 3.12 4.04
N SER A 137 -12.28 2.63 4.92
CA SER A 137 -12.85 3.40 6.03
C SER A 137 -12.88 2.64 7.34
N VAL A 138 -12.74 3.38 8.44
CA VAL A 138 -12.81 2.85 9.80
C VAL A 138 -14.17 2.20 10.07
N ASN A 139 -15.25 2.81 9.57
CA ASN A 139 -16.61 2.27 9.72
C ASN A 139 -16.76 0.90 9.05
N CYS A 140 -16.17 0.72 7.86
CA CYS A 140 -16.17 -0.57 7.18
C CYS A 140 -15.40 -1.63 8.00
N VAL A 141 -14.21 -1.27 8.54
CA VAL A 141 -13.43 -2.17 9.42
C VAL A 141 -14.26 -2.62 10.62
N ARG A 142 -14.94 -1.69 11.31
CA ARG A 142 -15.80 -2.01 12.48
C ARG A 142 -16.95 -2.94 12.09
N ARG A 143 -17.65 -2.64 10.99
CA ARG A 143 -18.77 -3.45 10.47
C ARG A 143 -18.31 -4.87 10.16
N LEU A 144 -17.22 -5.02 9.39
CA LEU A 144 -16.68 -6.32 9.01
C LEU A 144 -16.20 -7.11 10.23
N LYS A 145 -15.51 -6.48 11.18
CA LYS A 145 -15.11 -7.13 12.42
C LYS A 145 -16.32 -7.73 13.14
N ASN A 146 -17.41 -6.97 13.28
CA ASN A 146 -18.61 -7.45 13.96
C ASN A 146 -19.29 -8.58 13.18
N LEU A 147 -19.48 -8.41 11.87
CA LEU A 147 -20.05 -9.42 10.98
C LEU A 147 -19.28 -10.74 11.05
N LEU A 148 -17.97 -10.70 10.86
CA LEU A 148 -17.14 -11.91 10.85
C LEU A 148 -17.04 -12.56 12.24
N THR A 149 -17.09 -11.77 13.32
CA THR A 149 -17.19 -12.31 14.69
C THR A 149 -18.51 -13.07 14.89
N LEU A 150 -19.63 -12.53 14.41
CA LEU A 150 -20.94 -13.20 14.47
C LEU A 150 -20.93 -14.52 13.68
N LEU A 151 -20.24 -14.54 12.54
CA LEU A 151 -20.03 -15.71 11.69
C LEU A 151 -18.94 -16.68 12.22
N LYS A 152 -18.51 -16.50 13.47
CA LYS A 152 -17.59 -17.37 14.21
C LYS A 152 -16.19 -17.48 13.57
N PHE A 153 -15.69 -16.40 12.99
CA PHE A 153 -14.29 -16.29 12.59
C PHE A 153 -13.43 -15.67 13.70
N LYS A 154 -12.15 -16.05 13.76
CA LYS A 154 -11.15 -15.42 14.64
C LYS A 154 -10.60 -14.16 13.96
N VAL A 155 -11.15 -13.01 14.36
CA VAL A 155 -10.94 -11.73 13.65
C VAL A 155 -10.33 -10.69 14.57
N TYR A 156 -9.25 -10.07 14.10
CA TYR A 156 -8.60 -8.90 14.68
C TYR A 156 -8.78 -7.69 13.77
N PHE A 157 -8.51 -6.49 14.28
CA PHE A 157 -8.72 -5.27 13.52
C PHE A 157 -7.65 -4.20 13.81
N LEU A 158 -7.39 -3.37 12.80
CA LEU A 158 -6.48 -2.21 12.88
C LEU A 158 -7.09 -1.01 12.15
N HIS A 159 -7.27 0.09 12.87
CA HIS A 159 -7.65 1.37 12.29
C HIS A 159 -7.08 2.52 13.14
N ALA A 160 -7.19 3.76 12.65
CA ALA A 160 -6.58 4.93 13.29
C ALA A 160 -7.02 5.11 14.76
N ASP A 161 -8.30 4.90 15.07
CA ASP A 161 -8.83 5.11 16.43
C ASP A 161 -8.48 3.98 17.43
N VAL A 162 -7.73 2.95 17.03
CA VAL A 162 -7.27 1.90 17.96
C VAL A 162 -6.01 2.40 18.66
N ASN A 163 -6.02 2.41 19.99
CA ASN A 163 -4.82 2.79 20.75
C ASN A 163 -3.63 1.86 20.46
N GLN A 164 -2.41 2.38 20.60
CA GLN A 164 -1.20 1.67 20.17
C GLN A 164 -1.01 0.31 20.87
N LYS A 165 -1.30 0.21 22.17
CA LYS A 165 -1.20 -1.05 22.94
C LYS A 165 -2.13 -2.12 22.36
N LYS A 166 -3.37 -1.75 22.03
CA LYS A 166 -4.33 -2.68 21.43
C LYS A 166 -3.98 -3.01 19.99
N ARG A 167 -3.41 -2.07 19.22
CA ARG A 167 -2.89 -2.34 17.86
C ARG A 167 -1.82 -3.42 17.90
N LEU A 168 -0.82 -3.28 18.77
CA LEU A 168 0.26 -4.26 18.92
C LEU A 168 -0.29 -5.62 19.36
N SER A 169 -1.13 -5.65 20.39
CA SER A 169 -1.76 -6.89 20.86
C SER A 169 -2.60 -7.58 19.78
N ASN A 170 -3.38 -6.84 18.99
CA ASN A 170 -4.16 -7.41 17.88
C ASN A 170 -3.25 -7.98 16.80
N LEU A 171 -2.15 -7.29 16.48
CA LEU A 171 -1.18 -7.73 15.49
C LEU A 171 -0.45 -8.99 15.95
N GLU A 172 0.04 -9.02 17.18
CA GLU A 172 0.69 -10.19 17.78
C GLU A 172 -0.23 -11.40 17.77
N ASN A 173 -1.50 -11.22 18.17
CA ASN A 173 -2.47 -12.29 18.14
C ASN A 173 -2.77 -12.78 16.71
N PHE A 174 -2.76 -11.89 15.72
CA PHE A 174 -2.90 -12.27 14.31
C PHE A 174 -1.68 -13.03 13.79
N THR A 175 -0.46 -12.66 14.20
CA THR A 175 0.77 -13.32 13.73
C THR A 175 1.06 -14.64 14.44
N ASN A 176 0.62 -14.80 15.69
CA ASN A 176 0.89 -15.98 16.51
C ASN A 176 -0.12 -17.11 16.33
N ASN A 177 -1.19 -16.87 15.57
CA ASN A 177 -2.22 -17.86 15.33
C ASN A 177 -2.35 -18.11 13.83
N ASP A 178 -2.67 -19.35 13.49
CA ASP A 178 -3.04 -19.73 12.13
C ASP A 178 -4.53 -19.50 11.90
N ASP A 179 -4.94 -19.44 10.63
CA ASP A 179 -6.33 -19.26 10.20
C ASP A 179 -7.05 -18.05 10.83
N THR A 180 -6.29 -16.98 11.09
CA THR A 180 -6.83 -15.71 11.59
C THR A 180 -7.05 -14.69 10.49
N ILE A 181 -7.99 -13.79 10.74
CA ILE A 181 -8.31 -12.66 9.87
C ILE A 181 -7.90 -11.36 10.55
N LEU A 182 -7.26 -10.46 9.80
CA LEU A 182 -6.99 -9.09 10.21
C LEU A 182 -7.70 -8.14 9.27
N VAL A 183 -8.61 -7.31 9.79
CA VAL A 183 -9.29 -6.28 9.00
C VAL A 183 -8.62 -4.93 9.28
N ALA A 184 -8.10 -4.28 8.25
CA ALA A 184 -7.29 -3.07 8.42
C ALA A 184 -7.61 -1.94 7.42
N THR A 185 -7.37 -0.70 7.85
CA THR A 185 -7.19 0.43 6.91
C THR A 185 -5.73 0.56 6.50
N ASP A 186 -5.46 1.19 5.34
CA ASP A 186 -4.09 1.42 4.87
C ASP A 186 -3.24 2.13 5.93
N VAL A 187 -3.77 3.24 6.48
CA VAL A 187 -3.10 4.06 7.50
C VAL A 187 -2.66 3.21 8.69
N ALA A 188 -3.53 2.31 9.16
CA ALA A 188 -3.24 1.53 10.36
C ALA A 188 -2.33 0.32 10.10
N ALA A 189 -2.21 -0.11 8.85
CA ALA A 189 -1.33 -1.21 8.43
C ALA A 189 0.08 -0.74 8.01
N ARG A 190 0.31 0.58 7.86
CA ARG A 190 1.63 1.14 7.51
C ARG A 190 2.67 0.86 8.59
N GLY A 191 3.91 0.58 8.15
CA GLY A 191 5.04 0.29 9.04
C GLY A 191 4.93 -1.01 9.84
N LEU A 192 3.90 -1.83 9.59
CA LEU A 192 3.77 -3.14 10.22
C LEU A 192 4.38 -4.20 9.32
N ASP A 193 5.35 -4.95 9.85
CA ASP A 193 5.83 -6.15 9.18
C ASP A 193 4.90 -7.32 9.51
N ILE A 194 4.08 -7.70 8.54
CA ILE A 194 3.09 -8.77 8.69
C ILE A 194 3.60 -9.98 7.91
N LYS A 195 4.13 -10.97 8.63
CA LYS A 195 4.72 -12.17 8.03
C LYS A 195 3.67 -13.26 7.75
N ASN A 196 3.94 -14.07 6.73
CA ASN A 196 3.19 -15.28 6.38
C ASN A 196 1.70 -15.04 6.12
N VAL A 197 1.34 -13.91 5.48
CA VAL A 197 -0.02 -13.71 4.98
C VAL A 197 -0.19 -14.55 3.71
N GLN A 198 -1.17 -15.44 3.69
CA GLN A 198 -1.49 -16.27 2.52
C GLN A 198 -2.44 -15.52 1.60
N HIS A 199 -3.44 -14.85 2.17
CA HIS A 199 -4.50 -14.18 1.42
C HIS A 199 -4.53 -12.68 1.75
N VAL A 200 -4.57 -11.86 0.70
CA VAL A 200 -4.92 -10.45 0.80
C VAL A 200 -6.27 -10.27 0.14
N VAL A 201 -7.22 -9.67 0.86
CA VAL A 201 -8.54 -9.33 0.33
C VAL A 201 -8.72 -7.82 0.31
N HIS A 202 -8.93 -7.25 -0.87
CA HIS A 202 -9.35 -5.86 -1.01
C HIS A 202 -10.88 -5.82 -0.91
N TYR A 203 -11.41 -5.71 0.31
CA TYR A 203 -12.86 -5.62 0.51
C TYR A 203 -13.42 -4.31 -0.05
N GLN A 204 -12.63 -3.24 -0.03
CA GLN A 204 -12.92 -2.03 -0.81
C GLN A 204 -11.74 -1.77 -1.73
N VAL A 205 -12.05 -1.45 -2.99
CA VAL A 205 -11.02 -1.26 -4.02
C VAL A 205 -10.08 -0.12 -3.60
N PRO A 206 -8.76 -0.31 -3.66
CA PRO A 206 -7.81 0.74 -3.31
C PRO A 206 -7.99 1.97 -4.20
N ARG A 207 -7.78 3.16 -3.62
CA ARG A 207 -7.97 4.44 -4.32
C ARG A 207 -6.93 4.68 -5.43
N THR A 208 -5.78 4.01 -5.35
CA THR A 208 -4.69 4.14 -6.31
C THR A 208 -4.03 2.79 -6.59
N ALA A 209 -3.32 2.68 -7.71
CA ALA A 209 -2.61 1.47 -8.10
C ALA A 209 -1.43 1.16 -7.19
N GLU A 210 -0.79 2.20 -6.64
CA GLU A 210 0.25 2.05 -5.63
C GLU A 210 -0.35 1.41 -4.39
N THR A 211 -1.50 1.92 -3.92
CA THR A 211 -2.17 1.32 -2.75
C THR A 211 -2.52 -0.16 -3.02
N TYR A 212 -2.92 -0.50 -4.24
CA TYR A 212 -3.09 -1.90 -4.64
C TYR A 212 -1.80 -2.71 -4.50
N ILE A 213 -0.68 -2.24 -5.08
CA ILE A 213 0.62 -2.93 -5.03
C ILE A 213 1.05 -3.18 -3.57
N HIS A 214 0.93 -2.17 -2.70
CA HIS A 214 1.40 -2.30 -1.32
C HIS A 214 0.50 -3.20 -0.46
N ARG A 215 -0.80 -3.25 -0.75
CA ARG A 215 -1.71 -4.21 -0.13
C ARG A 215 -1.39 -5.63 -0.60
N SER A 216 -1.34 -5.85 -1.91
CA SER A 216 -1.10 -7.17 -2.50
C SER A 216 0.29 -7.71 -2.19
N GLY A 217 1.30 -6.84 -2.03
CA GLY A 217 2.65 -7.19 -1.58
C GLY A 217 2.77 -7.62 -0.11
N ARG A 218 1.64 -7.71 0.62
CA ARG A 218 1.61 -8.31 1.96
C ARG A 218 1.61 -9.85 1.91
N THR A 219 1.22 -10.44 0.79
CA THR A 219 1.33 -11.88 0.52
C THR A 219 2.41 -12.15 -0.53
N ALA A 220 2.64 -13.42 -0.87
CA ALA A 220 3.60 -13.87 -1.89
C ALA A 220 5.06 -13.40 -1.64
N ARG A 221 5.45 -13.29 -0.36
CA ARG A 221 6.82 -12.94 0.07
C ARG A 221 7.70 -14.19 0.12
N LEU A 222 9.03 -14.02 0.00
CA LEU A 222 10.03 -15.10 0.15
C LEU A 222 9.75 -16.36 -0.70
N ASN A 223 9.36 -16.20 -1.97
CA ASN A 223 8.99 -17.27 -2.90
C ASN A 223 7.76 -18.11 -2.51
N GLN A 224 6.99 -17.70 -1.50
CA GLN A 224 5.70 -18.33 -1.22
C GLN A 224 4.66 -17.93 -2.25
N ARG A 225 3.70 -18.83 -2.50
CA ARG A 225 2.50 -18.50 -3.26
C ARG A 225 1.58 -17.63 -2.40
N GLY A 226 0.93 -16.67 -3.04
CA GLY A 226 -0.04 -15.80 -2.38
C GLY A 226 -1.25 -15.55 -3.26
N LEU A 227 -2.37 -15.20 -2.64
CA LEU A 227 -3.59 -14.82 -3.35
C LEU A 227 -4.00 -13.40 -2.96
N SER A 228 -4.22 -12.55 -3.97
CA SER A 228 -4.83 -11.24 -3.83
C SER A 228 -6.21 -11.25 -4.48
N LEU A 229 -7.27 -11.23 -3.66
CA LEU A 229 -8.66 -11.18 -4.08
C LEU A 229 -9.20 -9.75 -3.94
N MET A 230 -9.78 -9.20 -5.01
CA MET A 230 -10.44 -7.91 -4.99
C MET A 230 -11.95 -8.06 -5.16
N LEU A 231 -12.73 -7.48 -4.23
CA LEU A 231 -14.18 -7.46 -4.32
C LEU A 231 -14.62 -6.09 -4.82
N VAL A 232 -15.30 -6.04 -5.96
CA VAL A 232 -15.69 -4.80 -6.63
C VAL A 232 -17.20 -4.65 -6.57
N ASP A 233 -17.70 -3.63 -5.89
CA ASP A 233 -19.11 -3.25 -5.96
C ASP A 233 -19.32 -2.02 -6.87
N LYS A 234 -20.59 -1.59 -7.01
CA LYS A 234 -20.97 -0.43 -7.81
C LYS A 234 -20.23 0.87 -7.41
N GLN A 235 -19.92 1.06 -6.13
CA GLN A 235 -19.22 2.26 -5.64
C GLN A 235 -17.73 2.21 -5.98
N ASP A 236 -17.18 1.01 -6.11
CA ASP A 236 -15.77 0.77 -6.38
C ASP A 236 -15.39 0.82 -7.87
N VAL A 237 -16.35 0.74 -8.80
CA VAL A 237 -16.10 0.65 -10.26
C VAL A 237 -15.15 1.73 -10.78
N ASN A 238 -15.32 2.97 -10.33
CA ASN A 238 -14.46 4.08 -10.74
C ASN A 238 -13.01 3.91 -10.27
N ASN A 239 -12.82 3.49 -9.02
CA ASN A 239 -11.48 3.21 -8.48
C ASN A 239 -10.87 2.01 -9.19
N PHE A 240 -11.66 0.96 -9.44
CA PHE A 240 -11.23 -0.26 -10.12
C PHE A 240 -10.73 0.03 -11.53
N ARG A 241 -11.48 0.80 -12.33
CA ARG A 241 -11.04 1.21 -13.68
C ARG A 241 -9.73 1.99 -13.65
N ARG A 242 -9.56 2.89 -12.68
CA ARG A 242 -8.31 3.67 -12.51
C ARG A 242 -7.14 2.76 -12.17
N VAL A 243 -7.32 1.86 -11.20
CA VAL A 243 -6.30 0.88 -10.80
C VAL A 243 -5.90 -0.01 -11.98
N CYS A 244 -6.87 -0.61 -12.68
CA CYS A 244 -6.60 -1.48 -13.83
C CYS A 244 -5.89 -0.75 -14.96
N LYS A 245 -6.29 0.48 -15.28
CA LYS A 245 -5.64 1.31 -16.31
C LYS A 245 -4.17 1.58 -15.96
N THR A 246 -3.89 1.99 -14.72
CA THR A 246 -2.51 2.29 -14.28
C THR A 246 -1.65 1.04 -14.24
N LEU A 247 -2.18 -0.10 -13.77
CA LEU A 247 -1.48 -1.38 -13.73
C LEU A 247 -1.44 -2.11 -15.09
N ARG A 248 -2.05 -1.54 -16.14
CA ARG A 248 -2.19 -2.15 -17.47
C ARG A 248 -2.85 -3.55 -17.44
N ARG A 249 -3.82 -3.75 -16.54
CA ARG A 249 -4.60 -4.99 -16.38
C ARG A 249 -5.86 -4.96 -17.26
N GLY A 250 -5.66 -5.01 -18.59
CA GLY A 250 -6.77 -4.92 -19.56
C GLY A 250 -7.81 -6.05 -19.43
N ASN A 251 -7.36 -7.26 -19.10
CA ASN A 251 -8.22 -8.45 -19.06
C ASN A 251 -9.30 -8.38 -17.97
N TRP A 252 -9.08 -7.61 -16.89
CA TRP A 252 -10.09 -7.47 -15.83
C TRP A 252 -11.21 -6.49 -16.20
N ILE A 253 -10.97 -5.62 -17.17
CA ILE A 253 -11.94 -4.62 -17.64
C ILE A 253 -12.97 -5.27 -18.58
N GLN A 254 -12.65 -6.39 -19.21
CA GLN A 254 -13.56 -7.11 -20.12
C GLN A 254 -14.80 -7.70 -19.43
N PHE A 255 -14.82 -7.74 -18.09
CA PHE A 255 -15.91 -8.27 -17.27
C PHE A 255 -16.82 -7.18 -16.66
N LEU A 256 -16.63 -5.92 -17.07
CA LEU A 256 -17.50 -4.78 -16.75
C LEU A 256 -18.46 -4.49 -17.90
#